data_AF-A0A6I9PE25-F1
#
_entry.id   AF-A0A6I9PE25-F1
#
_cell.length_a   1.000
_cell.length_b   1.000
_cell.length_c   1.000
_cell.angle_alpha   90.00
_cell.angle_beta   90.00
_cell.angle_gamma   90.00
#
_symmetry.space_group_name_H-M   'P 1'
#
loop_
_entity.id
_entity.type
_entity.pdbx_description
1 polymer ?
#
loop_
_entity_poly.entity_id
_entity_poly.type
_entity_poly.pdbx_seq_one_letter_code
_entity_poly.pdbx_strand_id
1 'polypeptide(L)'
;MNFPNPLNAMQILWINIIMDGPPAQSLGVEPVDQDVIRQPPRNVRDSILTRSLLSKVLLSAFIIVCGTLFVFWREVRLLFINLALWGCRYWSK
;
A
#
# COMPACT_ATOMS: atom_id res chain seq x y z
N MET A 1 2.91 -34.74 -3.54
CA MET A 1 3.86 -33.64 -3.81
C MET A 1 3.98 -32.83 -2.53
N ASN A 2 5.03 -33.06 -1.72
CA ASN A 2 5.31 -32.21 -0.56
C ASN A 2 5.92 -30.91 -1.09
N PHE A 3 5.09 -29.90 -1.35
CA PHE A 3 5.62 -28.56 -1.58
C PHE A 3 6.21 -28.10 -0.24
N PRO A 4 7.53 -27.89 -0.13
CA PRO A 4 8.11 -27.31 1.06
C PRO A 4 7.41 -25.98 1.28
N ASN A 5 6.79 -25.81 2.46
CA ASN A 5 6.03 -24.61 2.78
C ASN A 5 6.96 -23.41 2.59
N PRO A 6 6.73 -22.51 1.62
CA PRO A 6 7.70 -21.50 1.22
C PRO A 6 7.97 -20.48 2.31
N LEU A 7 7.12 -20.41 3.34
CA LEU A 7 7.25 -19.56 4.51
C LEU A 7 6.91 -20.35 5.78
N ASN A 8 7.87 -20.38 6.71
CA ASN A 8 7.69 -20.90 8.06
C ASN A 8 6.71 -20.01 8.84
N ALA A 9 5.87 -20.58 9.69
CA ALA A 9 4.90 -19.85 10.52
C ALA A 9 5.55 -18.71 11.33
N MET A 10 6.80 -18.89 11.78
CA MET A 10 7.56 -17.84 12.47
C MET A 10 7.88 -16.63 11.57
N GLN A 11 8.12 -16.85 10.28
CA GLN A 11 8.40 -15.77 9.33
C GLN A 11 7.14 -14.92 9.11
N ILE A 12 5.96 -15.55 9.01
CA ILE A 12 4.69 -14.85 8.89
C ILE A 12 4.40 -14.01 10.14
N LEU A 13 4.62 -14.57 11.33
CA LEU A 13 4.46 -13.85 12.60
C LEU A 13 5.33 -12.60 12.67
N TRP A 14 6.61 -12.72 12.27
CA TRP A 14 7.55 -11.61 12.30
C TRP A 14 7.20 -10.50 11.30
N ILE A 15 6.71 -10.86 10.11
CA ILE A 15 6.23 -9.90 9.11
C ILE A 15 5.07 -9.06 9.65
N ASN A 16 4.08 -9.69 10.30
CA ASN A 16 2.93 -8.98 10.86
C ASN A 16 3.37 -7.97 11.94
N ILE A 17 4.32 -8.34 12.80
CA ILE A 17 4.83 -7.44 13.85
C ILE A 17 5.51 -6.21 13.24
N ILE A 18 6.31 -6.40 12.18
CA ILE A 18 7.06 -5.31 11.55
C ILE A 18 6.16 -4.41 10.70
N MET A 19 5.17 -4.96 10.00
CA MET A 19 4.27 -4.18 9.15
C MET A 19 3.31 -3.32 9.96
N ASP A 20 2.65 -3.90 10.97
CA ASP A 20 1.56 -3.22 11.68
C ASP A 20 2.03 -2.56 12.98
N GLY A 21 3.16 -3.00 13.54
CA GLY A 21 3.66 -2.50 14.83
C GLY A 21 4.02 -1.00 14.79
N PRO A 22 4.94 -0.56 13.92
CA PRO A 22 5.36 0.84 13.85
C PRO A 22 4.22 1.85 13.55
N PRO A 23 3.35 1.66 12.54
CA PRO A 23 2.29 2.63 12.26
C PRO A 23 1.22 2.68 13.35
N ALA A 24 0.88 1.54 13.98
CA ALA A 24 -0.06 1.53 15.09
C ALA A 24 0.46 2.28 16.31
N GLN A 25 1.77 2.16 16.61
CA GLN A 25 2.40 2.92 17.70
C GLN A 25 2.46 4.42 17.40
N SER A 26 2.74 4.81 16.16
CA SER A 26 2.75 6.22 15.75
C SER A 26 1.37 6.88 15.85
N LEU A 27 0.29 6.15 15.57
CA LEU A 27 -1.08 6.65 15.77
C LEU A 27 -1.47 6.77 17.25
N GLY A 28 -0.85 5.98 18.14
CA GLY A 28 -1.12 6.00 19.58
C GLY A 28 -0.49 7.18 20.33
N VAL A 29 0.47 7.89 19.73
CA VAL A 29 1.14 9.06 20.32
C VAL A 29 0.58 10.40 19.83
N GLU A 30 -0.47 10.36 19.01
CA GLU A 30 -1.17 11.55 18.52
C GLU A 30 -1.80 12.29 19.72
N PRO A 31 -1.53 13.61 19.91
CA PRO A 31 -2.08 14.35 21.03
C PRO A 31 -3.61 14.39 20.97
N VAL A 32 -4.25 14.29 22.13
CA VAL A 32 -5.72 14.39 22.24
C VAL A 32 -6.17 15.78 21.79
N ASP A 33 -7.05 15.80 20.80
CA ASP A 33 -7.69 17.03 20.32
C ASP A 33 -8.53 17.65 21.45
N GLN A 34 -8.23 18.91 21.82
CA GLN A 34 -8.91 19.60 22.93
C GLN A 34 -10.40 19.82 22.62
N ASP A 35 -10.78 19.82 21.35
CA ASP A 35 -12.17 19.93 20.92
C ASP A 35 -12.94 18.60 21.06
N VAL A 36 -12.25 17.48 21.33
CA VAL A 36 -12.91 16.18 21.58
C VAL A 36 -13.65 16.17 22.92
N ILE A 37 -13.18 16.95 23.91
CA ILE A 37 -13.78 17.04 25.25
C ILE A 37 -15.15 17.76 25.20
N ARG A 38 -15.35 18.61 24.19
CA ARG A 38 -16.61 19.35 23.97
C ARG A 38 -17.61 18.58 23.11
N GLN A 39 -17.21 17.47 22.50
CA GLN A 39 -18.08 16.66 21.65
C GLN A 39 -18.93 15.71 22.52
N PRO A 40 -20.21 15.49 22.17
CA PRO A 40 -21.04 14.53 22.88
C PRO A 40 -20.45 13.11 22.72
N PRO A 41 -20.59 12.24 23.75
CA PRO A 41 -20.03 10.90 23.72
C PRO A 41 -20.54 10.12 22.50
N ARG A 42 -19.59 9.52 21.75
CA ARG A 42 -19.88 8.76 20.54
C ARG A 42 -20.88 7.65 20.85
N ASN A 43 -21.92 7.52 20.03
CA ASN A 43 -22.94 6.49 20.20
C ASN A 43 -22.33 5.12 19.90
N VAL A 44 -22.45 4.17 20.83
CA VAL A 44 -21.92 2.80 20.71
C VAL A 44 -22.54 1.99 19.55
N ARG A 45 -23.64 2.48 18.97
CA ARG A 45 -24.30 1.88 17.80
C ARG A 45 -23.75 2.38 16.47
N ASP A 46 -22.91 3.42 16.47
CA ASP A 46 -22.32 3.94 15.24
C ASP A 46 -21.16 3.05 14.78
N SER A 47 -21.21 2.62 13.53
CA SER A 47 -20.14 1.82 12.93
C SER A 47 -18.80 2.57 13.01
N ILE A 48 -17.76 1.88 13.47
CA ILE A 48 -16.37 2.36 13.43
C ILE A 48 -15.95 2.58 11.96
N LEU A 49 -16.44 1.72 11.07
CA LEU A 49 -16.23 1.79 9.63
C LEU A 49 -17.40 2.53 8.97
N THR A 50 -17.33 3.86 8.94
CA THR A 50 -18.28 4.68 8.19
C THR A 50 -18.03 4.52 6.68
N ARG A 51 -19.09 4.46 5.86
CA ARG A 51 -18.97 4.38 4.38
C ARG A 51 -18.06 5.48 3.79
N SER A 52 -18.03 6.65 4.41
CA SER A 52 -17.13 7.76 4.07
C SER A 52 -15.65 7.46 4.31
N LEU A 53 -15.32 6.69 5.36
CA LEU A 53 -13.94 6.28 5.63
C LEU A 53 -13.51 5.20 4.63
N LEU A 54 -14.41 4.26 4.33
CA LEU A 54 -14.17 3.23 3.31
C LEU A 54 -13.95 3.83 1.92
N SER A 55 -14.74 4.82 1.50
CA SER A 55 -14.55 5.48 0.21
C SER A 55 -13.22 6.25 0.11
N LYS A 56 -12.78 6.90 1.19
CA LYS A 56 -11.46 7.55 1.25
C LYS A 56 -10.32 6.55 1.12
N VAL A 57 -10.40 5.42 1.82
CA VAL A 57 -9.39 4.35 1.74
C VAL A 57 -9.33 3.79 0.33
N LEU A 58 -10.48 3.50 -0.29
CA LEU A 58 -10.55 3.00 -1.66
C LEU A 58 -9.97 4.01 -2.68
N LEU A 59 -10.25 5.29 -2.52
CA LEU A 59 -9.69 6.33 -3.38
C LEU A 59 -8.17 6.40 -3.27
N SER A 60 -7.64 6.37 -2.04
CA SER A 60 -6.19 6.35 -1.80
C SER A 60 -5.53 5.12 -2.42
N ALA A 61 -6.10 3.93 -2.20
CA ALA A 61 -5.62 2.68 -2.78
C ALA A 61 -5.63 2.74 -4.31
N PHE A 62 -6.70 3.27 -4.91
CA PHE A 62 -6.82 3.41 -6.36
C PHE A 62 -5.74 4.31 -6.94
N ILE A 63 -5.47 5.47 -6.32
CA ILE A 63 -4.43 6.41 -6.77
C ILE A 63 -3.06 5.74 -6.74
N ILE A 64 -2.73 5.02 -5.65
CA ILE A 64 -1.45 4.34 -5.51
C ILE A 64 -1.30 3.28 -6.60
N VAL A 65 -2.28 2.39 -6.75
CA VAL A 65 -2.25 1.30 -7.73
C VAL A 65 -2.13 1.84 -9.16
N CYS A 66 -2.97 2.81 -9.53
CA CYS A 66 -2.92 3.42 -10.86
C CYS A 66 -1.57 4.10 -11.11
N GLY A 67 -1.02 4.81 -10.11
CA GLY A 67 0.28 5.47 -10.20
C GLY A 67 1.42 4.47 -10.42
N THR A 68 1.49 3.42 -9.60
CA THR A 68 2.54 2.39 -9.72
C THR A 68 2.45 1.65 -11.05
N LEU A 69 1.23 1.30 -11.48
CA LEU A 69 1.01 0.59 -12.73
C LEU A 69 1.36 1.45 -13.95
N PHE A 70 1.04 2.75 -13.91
CA PHE A 70 1.40 3.68 -14.97
C PHE A 70 2.92 3.85 -15.11
N VAL A 71 3.64 4.02 -13.99
CA VAL A 71 5.10 4.10 -13.99
C VAL A 71 5.70 2.82 -14.53
N PHE A 72 5.25 1.66 -14.06
CA PHE A 72 5.73 0.36 -14.54
C PHE A 72 5.56 0.23 -16.06
N TRP A 73 4.38 0.58 -16.58
CA TRP A 73 4.10 0.49 -18.02
C TRP A 73 4.96 1.44 -18.85
N ARG A 74 5.23 2.64 -18.34
CA ARG A 74 6.12 3.62 -18.97
C ARG A 74 7.56 3.10 -19.04
N GLU A 75 8.10 2.59 -17.94
CA GLU A 75 9.47 2.06 -17.89
C GLU A 75 9.64 0.87 -18.84
N VAL A 76 8.70 -0.09 -18.83
CA VAL A 76 8.75 -1.24 -19.74
C VAL A 76 8.69 -0.81 -21.21
N ARG A 77 7.85 0.17 -21.55
CA ARG A 77 7.77 0.72 -22.91
C ARG A 77 9.05 1.44 -23.34
N LEU A 78 9.66 2.22 -22.44
CA LEU A 78 10.92 2.92 -22.72
C LEU A 78 12.09 1.94 -22.90
N LEU A 79 12.12 0.86 -22.10
CA LEU A 79 13.09 -0.22 -22.25
C LEU A 79 12.92 -0.93 -23.59
N PHE A 80 11.69 -1.23 -24.00
CA PHE A 80 11.39 -1.88 -25.28
C PHE A 80 11.82 -1.03 -26.48
N ILE A 81 11.55 0.27 -26.45
CA ILE A 81 11.97 1.21 -27.51
C ILE A 81 13.49 1.35 -27.56
N ASN A 82 14.17 1.47 -26.41
CA ASN A 82 15.64 1.53 -26.37
C ASN A 82 16.29 0.24 -26.89
N LEU A 83 15.72 -0.93 -26.56
CA LEU A 83 16.20 -2.22 -27.06
C LEU A 83 15.99 -2.35 -28.57
N ALA A 84 14.84 -1.92 -29.09
CA ALA A 84 14.56 -1.92 -30.53
C ALA A 84 15.51 -0.98 -31.30
N LEU A 85 15.80 0.21 -30.75
CA LEU A 85 16.76 1.15 -31.33
C LEU A 85 18.21 0.61 -31.26
N TRP A 86 18.61 -0.04 -30.17
CA TRP A 86 19.92 -0.69 -30.06
C TRP A 86 20.04 -1.89 -31.01
N GLY A 87 19.00 -2.71 -31.18
CA GLY A 87 18.98 -3.81 -32.14
C GLY A 87 19.16 -3.35 -33.58
N CYS A 88 18.49 -2.26 -33.97
CA CYS A 88 18.64 -1.66 -35.30
C CYS A 88 20.03 -1.02 -35.49
N ARG A 89 20.63 -0.46 -34.43
CA ARG A 89 21.94 0.20 -34.45
C ARG A 89 23.11 -0.78 -34.36
N TYR A 90 22.91 -1.98 -33.79
CA TYR A 90 23.91 -3.05 -33.74
C TYR A 90 23.95 -3.90 -35.02
N TRP A 91 22.83 -4.00 -35.75
CA TRP A 91 22.78 -4.69 -37.06
C TRP A 91 23.23 -3.82 -38.24
N SER A 92 23.52 -2.53 -38.00
CA SER A 92 24.02 -1.58 -39.02
C SER A 92 25.53 -1.33 -38.96
N LYS A 93 26.27 -2.01 -38.08
CA LYS A 93 27.73 -2.12 -38.08
C LYS A 93 28.14 -3.57 -38.30
#